data_AF-A0A674JLP0-F1
#
_entry.id   AF-A0A674JLP0-F1
#
_cell.length_a   1.000
_cell.length_b   1.000
_cell.length_c   1.000
_cell.angle_alpha   90.00
_cell.angle_beta   90.00
_cell.angle_gamma   90.00
#
_symmetry.space_group_name_H-M   'P 1'
#
loop_
_entity.id
_entity.type
_entity.pdbx_description
1 polymer ?
#
loop_
_entity_poly.entity_id
_entity_poly.type
_entity_poly.pdbx_seq_one_letter_code
_entity_poly.pdbx_strand_id
1 'polypeptide(L)'
;MTLFDGVYPFYPQPRKAYAFDVSSIIVIAVFLSLGLSFLLILPGIRGRARLYWLLRVILSLFIGAVIVAVQFTGDWETGQVTANTSYKSFSRTMVNADVGLHIGLGGVNVTLVGNPVNQINETINYNEHFAWRFGVNYNQIYNEGLEKGLPSPILYVAEKFSQQSPCGVYSQYRISGHYASATLWVAFCAWLISNMLFSMPVLVYGGYMILVTGAFMIFSLLSFSTVRNSPMCAIQFGPASLQTVYGASFWLTLATSSWCFFIGRLTVIDISENVFGRNY
;
A
#
# COMPACT_ATOMS: atom_id res chain seq x y z
N MET A 1 -1.78 30.47 -39.81
CA MET A 1 -2.94 30.63 -38.92
C MET A 1 -3.11 29.33 -38.17
N THR A 2 -2.70 29.31 -36.90
CA THR A 2 -3.06 28.18 -36.04
C THR A 2 -4.52 28.39 -35.63
N LEU A 3 -5.25 27.30 -35.36
CA LEU A 3 -6.71 27.34 -35.14
C LEU A 3 -7.13 28.15 -33.88
N PHE A 4 -6.17 28.71 -33.13
CA PHE A 4 -6.36 29.38 -31.85
C PHE A 4 -5.59 30.71 -31.70
N ASP A 5 -5.20 31.36 -32.80
CA ASP A 5 -4.54 32.67 -32.74
C ASP A 5 -5.48 33.72 -32.06
N GLY A 6 -5.13 34.17 -30.85
CA GLY A 6 -5.83 35.25 -30.12
C GLY A 6 -6.67 34.86 -28.90
N VAL A 7 -6.78 33.57 -28.54
CA VAL A 7 -7.53 33.11 -27.36
C VAL A 7 -6.56 32.65 -26.26
N TYR A 8 -6.46 33.42 -25.18
CA TYR A 8 -5.65 33.08 -24.00
C TYR A 8 -6.54 32.86 -22.76
N PRO A 9 -6.34 31.80 -21.97
CA PRO A 9 -5.40 30.69 -22.18
C PRO A 9 -5.86 29.72 -23.28
N PHE A 10 -4.90 29.12 -23.99
CA PHE A 10 -5.18 28.12 -25.04
C PHE A 10 -5.97 26.91 -24.54
N TYR A 11 -5.85 26.58 -23.26
CA TYR A 11 -6.59 25.52 -22.59
C TYR A 11 -7.36 26.12 -21.40
N PRO A 12 -8.63 26.53 -21.59
CA PRO A 12 -9.43 27.14 -20.52
C PRO A 12 -9.95 26.12 -19.50
N GLN A 13 -9.74 24.82 -19.76
CA GLN A 13 -10.18 23.76 -18.87
C GLN A 13 -9.34 23.74 -17.59
N PRO A 14 -9.98 23.62 -16.40
CA PRO A 14 -9.24 23.46 -15.16
C PRO A 14 -8.42 22.17 -15.20
N ARG A 15 -7.21 22.21 -14.63
CA ARG A 15 -6.37 21.02 -14.49
C ARG A 15 -7.14 20.00 -13.65
N LYS A 16 -7.33 18.80 -14.19
CA LYS A 16 -7.97 17.71 -13.46
C LYS A 16 -6.99 17.10 -12.47
N ALA A 17 -7.36 17.06 -11.21
CA ALA A 17 -6.63 16.31 -10.19
C ALA A 17 -6.73 14.81 -10.48
N TYR A 18 -5.67 14.08 -10.17
CA TYR A 18 -5.63 12.64 -10.35
C TYR A 18 -6.31 11.95 -9.15
N ALA A 19 -7.19 10.98 -9.42
CA ALA A 19 -8.07 10.39 -8.41
C ALA A 19 -7.44 9.22 -7.62
N PHE A 20 -6.34 8.65 -8.11
CA PHE A 20 -5.72 7.45 -7.57
C PHE A 20 -4.24 7.64 -7.31
N ASP A 21 -3.59 6.74 -6.58
CA ASP A 21 -2.13 6.77 -6.48
C ASP A 21 -1.49 6.31 -7.79
N VAL A 22 -0.57 7.12 -8.33
CA VAL A 22 0.13 6.87 -9.59
C VAL A 22 0.99 5.60 -9.48
N SER A 23 1.60 5.36 -8.32
CA SER A 23 2.48 4.20 -8.11
C SER A 23 1.69 2.90 -8.24
N SER A 24 0.53 2.83 -7.57
CA SER A 24 -0.38 1.69 -7.63
C SER A 24 -0.86 1.41 -9.07
N ILE A 25 -1.14 2.44 -9.85
CA ILE A 25 -1.58 2.28 -11.25
C ILE A 25 -0.46 1.79 -12.16
N ILE A 26 0.78 2.25 -11.97
CA ILE A 26 1.94 1.73 -12.69
C ILE A 26 2.08 0.22 -12.42
N VAL A 27 1.97 -0.21 -11.16
CA VAL A 27 2.04 -1.62 -10.79
C VAL A 27 0.94 -2.41 -11.50
N ILE A 28 -0.32 -1.98 -11.41
CA ILE A 28 -1.44 -2.66 -12.07
C ILE A 28 -1.23 -2.75 -13.59
N ALA A 29 -0.80 -1.66 -14.24
CA ALA A 29 -0.56 -1.64 -15.68
C ALA A 29 0.54 -2.62 -16.10
N VAL A 30 1.66 -2.68 -15.36
CA VAL A 30 2.76 -3.62 -15.63
C VAL A 30 2.27 -5.06 -15.51
N PHE A 31 1.61 -5.44 -14.41
CA PHE A 31 1.12 -6.80 -14.24
C PHE A 31 0.00 -7.19 -15.21
N LEU A 32 -0.87 -6.25 -15.59
CA LEU A 32 -1.87 -6.48 -16.64
C LEU A 32 -1.21 -6.72 -18.00
N SER A 33 -0.19 -5.93 -18.35
CA SER A 33 0.54 -6.11 -19.62
C SER A 33 1.24 -7.48 -19.69
N LEU A 34 1.81 -7.93 -18.58
CA LEU A 34 2.40 -9.27 -18.45
C LEU A 34 1.31 -10.35 -18.58
N GLY A 35 0.19 -10.21 -17.87
CA GLY A 35 -0.94 -11.14 -17.95
C GLY A 35 -1.51 -11.27 -19.36
N LEU A 36 -1.71 -10.15 -20.05
CA LEU A 36 -2.14 -10.10 -21.46
C LEU A 36 -1.15 -10.81 -22.38
N SER A 37 0.15 -10.62 -22.16
CA SER A 37 1.19 -11.29 -22.95
C SER A 37 1.13 -12.81 -22.79
N PHE A 38 0.92 -13.32 -21.56
CA PHE A 38 0.74 -14.77 -21.34
C PHE A 38 -0.56 -15.32 -21.91
N LEU A 39 -1.64 -14.53 -21.91
CA LEU A 39 -2.91 -14.91 -22.56
C LEU A 39 -2.77 -15.04 -24.07
N LEU A 40 -1.94 -14.21 -24.72
CA LEU A 40 -1.66 -14.33 -26.16
C LEU A 40 -0.86 -15.59 -26.51
N ILE A 41 0.01 -16.07 -25.62
CA ILE A 41 0.80 -17.31 -25.81
C ILE A 41 -0.07 -18.56 -25.56
N LEU A 42 -1.18 -18.43 -24.84
CA LEU A 42 -2.05 -19.52 -24.41
C LEU A 42 -2.50 -20.49 -25.52
N PRO A 43 -2.89 -20.02 -26.74
CA PRO A 43 -3.32 -20.92 -27.82
C PRO A 43 -2.22 -21.90 -28.28
N GLY A 44 -0.94 -21.54 -28.09
CA GLY A 44 0.21 -22.37 -28.46
C GLY A 44 0.43 -23.59 -27.54
N ILE A 45 -0.25 -23.66 -26.39
CA ILE A 45 -0.08 -24.75 -25.41
C ILE A 45 -1.08 -25.87 -25.67
N ARG A 46 -0.58 -27.11 -25.70
CA ARG A 46 -1.32 -28.32 -26.12
C ARG A 46 -2.23 -28.86 -25.00
N GLY A 47 -3.50 -29.06 -25.32
CA GLY A 47 -4.44 -29.91 -24.57
C GLY A 47 -4.76 -29.47 -23.13
N ARG A 48 -5.00 -30.44 -22.24
CA ARG A 48 -5.40 -30.25 -20.82
C ARG A 48 -4.35 -29.55 -19.95
N ALA A 49 -3.07 -29.58 -20.35
CA ALA A 49 -1.98 -28.89 -19.66
C ALA A 49 -2.11 -27.36 -19.70
N ARG A 50 -2.90 -26.82 -20.66
CA ARG A 50 -3.18 -25.39 -20.79
C ARG A 50 -3.81 -24.79 -19.54
N LEU A 51 -4.77 -25.49 -18.92
CA LEU A 51 -5.48 -24.99 -17.74
C LEU A 51 -4.55 -24.93 -16.52
N TYR A 52 -3.74 -25.97 -16.31
CA TYR A 52 -2.73 -25.99 -15.23
C TYR A 52 -1.68 -24.90 -15.41
N TRP A 53 -1.20 -24.69 -16.64
CA TRP A 53 -0.25 -23.62 -16.94
C TRP A 53 -0.86 -22.23 -16.70
N LEU A 54 -2.09 -22.00 -17.16
CA LEU A 54 -2.80 -20.74 -16.96
C LEU A 54 -3.00 -20.44 -15.47
N LEU A 55 -3.48 -21.42 -14.70
CA LEU A 55 -3.67 -21.27 -13.25
C LEU A 55 -2.34 -20.94 -12.57
N ARG A 56 -1.25 -21.64 -12.93
CA ARG A 56 0.08 -21.38 -12.37
C ARG A 56 0.56 -19.96 -12.66
N VAL A 57 0.43 -19.50 -13.90
CA VAL A 57 0.87 -18.15 -14.31
C VAL A 57 0.04 -17.07 -13.64
N ILE A 58 -1.30 -17.21 -13.61
CA ILE A 58 -2.19 -16.23 -12.97
C ILE A 58 -1.93 -16.16 -11.46
N LEU A 59 -1.83 -17.31 -10.79
CA LEU A 59 -1.56 -17.35 -9.35
C LEU A 59 -0.19 -16.75 -9.02
N SER A 60 0.84 -17.05 -9.82
CA SER A 60 2.17 -16.47 -9.60
C SER A 60 2.19 -14.96 -9.83
N LEU A 61 1.60 -14.48 -10.94
CA LEU A 61 1.49 -13.04 -11.22
C LEU A 61 0.69 -12.32 -10.14
N PHE A 62 -0.39 -12.93 -9.63
CA PHE A 62 -1.16 -12.38 -8.53
C PHE A 62 -0.30 -12.20 -7.28
N ILE A 63 0.46 -13.23 -6.87
CA ILE A 63 1.37 -13.13 -5.72
C ILE A 63 2.39 -11.99 -5.92
N GLY A 64 3.04 -11.93 -7.08
CA GLY A 64 3.99 -10.86 -7.40
C GLY A 64 3.35 -9.47 -7.39
N ALA A 65 2.15 -9.34 -7.96
CA ALA A 65 1.40 -8.09 -8.00
C ALA A 65 1.05 -7.59 -6.61
N VAL A 66 0.59 -8.50 -5.73
CA VAL A 66 0.26 -8.15 -4.34
C VAL A 66 1.51 -7.69 -3.58
N ILE A 67 2.64 -8.41 -3.68
CA ILE A 67 3.88 -8.03 -2.99
C ILE A 67 4.30 -6.60 -3.37
N VAL A 68 4.28 -6.27 -4.67
CA VAL A 68 4.67 -4.94 -5.15
C VAL A 68 3.61 -3.88 -4.84
N ALA A 69 2.32 -4.19 -4.95
CA ALA A 69 1.26 -3.24 -4.65
C ALA A 69 1.29 -2.81 -3.18
N VAL A 70 1.37 -3.79 -2.27
CA VAL A 70 1.33 -3.55 -0.82
C VAL A 70 2.56 -2.75 -0.33
N GLN A 71 3.66 -2.80 -1.07
CA GLN A 71 4.85 -1.97 -0.83
C GLN A 71 4.60 -0.47 -1.03
N PHE A 72 3.71 -0.08 -1.95
CA PHE A 72 3.44 1.32 -2.29
C PHE A 72 2.14 1.87 -1.70
N THR A 73 1.21 1.01 -1.29
CA THR A 73 -0.07 1.42 -0.70
C THR A 73 0.08 2.07 0.68
N GLY A 74 -0.76 3.07 0.95
CA GLY A 74 -0.89 3.76 2.24
C GLY A 74 -1.92 3.14 3.20
N ASP A 75 -2.49 1.97 2.86
CA ASP A 75 -3.64 1.39 3.57
C ASP A 75 -3.26 0.18 4.43
N TRP A 76 -2.16 0.28 5.18
CA TRP A 76 -1.76 -0.74 6.15
C TRP A 76 -2.53 -0.60 7.46
N GLU A 77 -2.76 0.63 7.88
CA GLU A 77 -3.62 0.97 9.00
C GLU A 77 -4.47 2.18 8.62
N THR A 78 -5.77 2.10 8.90
CA THR A 78 -6.74 3.12 8.51
C THR A 78 -7.61 3.51 9.70
N GLY A 79 -7.90 4.79 9.86
CA GLY A 79 -8.87 5.30 10.83
C GLY A 79 -9.64 6.46 10.21
N GLN A 80 -10.94 6.52 10.47
CA GLN A 80 -11.79 7.60 9.98
C GLN A 80 -12.71 8.08 11.10
N VAL A 81 -12.87 9.39 11.22
CA VAL A 81 -13.76 10.00 12.21
C VAL A 81 -14.46 11.22 11.63
N THR A 82 -15.76 11.30 11.87
CA THR A 82 -16.62 12.44 11.52
C THR A 82 -16.57 13.44 12.68
N ALA A 83 -16.04 14.65 12.48
CA ALA A 83 -15.93 15.62 13.56
C ALA A 83 -16.11 17.07 13.10
N ASN A 84 -16.69 17.88 14.00
CA ASN A 84 -16.73 19.33 13.84
C ASN A 84 -15.39 19.90 14.31
N THR A 85 -14.59 20.42 13.39
CA THR A 85 -13.24 20.88 13.67
C THR A 85 -13.02 22.32 13.20
N SER A 86 -12.06 23.01 13.82
CA SER A 86 -11.58 24.28 13.29
C SER A 86 -10.92 24.03 11.94
N TYR A 87 -11.15 24.91 10.97
CA TYR A 87 -10.64 24.72 9.62
C TYR A 87 -9.35 25.52 9.35
N LYS A 88 -9.41 26.85 9.53
CA LYS A 88 -8.29 27.76 9.20
C LYS A 88 -8.00 28.76 10.31
N SER A 89 -6.74 29.16 10.40
CA SER A 89 -6.30 30.27 11.26
C SER A 89 -7.04 31.55 10.90
N PHE A 90 -7.29 32.40 11.89
CA PHE A 90 -8.04 33.66 11.76
C PHE A 90 -9.52 33.53 11.34
N SER A 91 -10.08 32.31 11.33
CA SER A 91 -11.53 32.08 11.25
C SER A 91 -12.03 31.32 12.47
N ARG A 92 -13.21 31.71 12.98
CA ARG A 92 -13.92 30.99 14.06
C ARG A 92 -14.90 29.94 13.53
N THR A 93 -15.02 29.81 12.21
CA THR A 93 -15.96 28.87 11.59
C THR A 93 -15.49 27.43 11.79
N MET A 94 -16.35 26.61 12.38
CA MET A 94 -16.16 25.16 12.42
C MET A 94 -16.73 24.53 11.16
N VAL A 95 -16.06 23.49 10.68
CA VAL A 95 -16.46 22.71 9.50
C VAL A 95 -16.77 21.30 9.97
N ASN A 96 -17.87 20.74 9.45
CA ASN A 96 -18.19 19.32 9.62
C ASN A 96 -17.42 18.53 8.57
N ALA A 97 -16.39 17.79 8.98
CA ALA A 97 -15.53 17.07 8.06
C ALA A 97 -15.17 15.67 8.58
N ASP A 98 -14.94 14.79 7.63
CA ASP A 98 -14.39 13.47 7.84
C ASP A 98 -12.87 13.54 7.76
N VAL A 99 -12.25 13.29 8.91
CA VAL A 99 -10.80 13.17 9.01
C VAL A 99 -10.45 11.70 8.86
N GLY A 100 -9.71 11.38 7.81
CA GLY A 100 -9.17 10.05 7.57
C GLY A 100 -7.66 10.03 7.79
N LEU A 101 -7.19 8.93 8.35
CA LEU A 101 -5.79 8.64 8.62
C LEU A 101 -5.45 7.32 7.96
N HIS A 102 -4.54 7.36 6.99
CA HIS A 102 -4.09 6.21 6.22
C HIS A 102 -2.58 6.07 6.40
N ILE A 103 -2.16 5.06 7.16
CA ILE A 103 -0.77 4.82 7.49
C ILE A 103 -0.22 3.73 6.58
N GLY A 104 0.83 4.05 5.84
CA GLY A 104 1.61 3.11 5.05
C GLY A 104 2.98 2.82 5.66
N LEU A 105 3.76 1.99 4.96
CA LEU A 105 5.11 1.63 5.39
C LEU A 105 6.07 2.83 5.41
N GLY A 106 5.92 3.74 4.45
CA GLY A 106 6.85 4.84 4.21
C GLY A 106 6.35 6.22 4.59
N GLY A 107 5.14 6.34 5.13
CA GLY A 107 4.52 7.63 5.44
C GLY A 107 3.06 7.51 5.82
N VAL A 108 2.45 8.66 6.06
CA VAL A 108 1.05 8.79 6.45
C VAL A 108 0.32 9.75 5.50
N ASN A 109 -0.85 9.34 5.06
CA ASN A 109 -1.80 10.14 4.31
C ASN A 109 -2.90 10.61 5.26
N VAL A 110 -3.15 11.91 5.27
CA VAL A 110 -4.22 12.52 6.06
C VAL A 110 -5.24 13.10 5.09
N THR A 111 -6.47 12.62 5.17
CA THR A 111 -7.57 13.08 4.34
C THR A 111 -8.50 13.97 5.16
N LEU A 112 -8.97 15.06 4.57
CA LEU A 112 -9.99 15.93 5.16
C LEU A 112 -11.06 16.19 4.11
N VAL A 113 -12.23 15.57 4.29
CA VAL A 113 -13.35 15.67 3.35
C VAL A 113 -14.54 16.32 4.05
N GLY A 114 -15.05 17.43 3.51
CA GLY A 114 -16.23 18.10 4.06
C GLY A 114 -17.52 17.28 3.88
N ASN A 115 -18.41 17.35 4.88
CA ASN A 115 -19.77 16.80 4.83
C ASN A 115 -20.82 17.93 4.97
N PRO A 116 -21.26 18.58 3.86
CA PRO A 116 -20.95 18.32 2.44
C PRO A 116 -19.59 18.88 1.99
N VAL A 117 -19.09 18.45 0.81
CA VAL A 117 -17.74 18.80 0.33
C VAL A 117 -17.54 20.30 0.15
N ASN A 118 -18.57 21.00 -0.32
CA ASN A 118 -18.55 22.46 -0.42
C ASN A 118 -19.17 23.05 0.86
N GLN A 119 -18.32 23.61 1.70
CA GLN A 119 -18.71 24.38 2.88
C GLN A 119 -18.01 25.72 2.82
N ILE A 120 -18.57 26.77 3.42
CA ILE A 120 -17.93 28.09 3.53
C ILE A 120 -17.41 28.67 2.18
N ASN A 121 -18.08 28.36 1.07
CA ASN A 121 -17.67 28.70 -0.31
C ASN A 121 -16.30 28.14 -0.73
N GLU A 122 -15.82 27.10 -0.06
CA GLU A 122 -14.58 26.39 -0.34
C GLU A 122 -14.85 24.90 -0.55
N THR A 123 -14.05 24.25 -1.39
CA THR A 123 -14.13 22.80 -1.64
C THR A 123 -13.16 22.09 -0.71
N ILE A 124 -13.69 21.39 0.29
CA ILE A 124 -12.93 20.73 1.33
C ILE A 124 -12.73 19.26 0.93
N ASN A 125 -11.65 19.00 0.21
CA ASN A 125 -11.24 17.67 -0.22
C ASN A 125 -9.71 17.61 -0.28
N TYR A 126 -9.09 17.50 0.89
CA TYR A 126 -7.63 17.44 1.03
C TYR A 126 -7.16 16.00 1.20
N ASN A 127 -6.02 15.68 0.59
CA ASN A 127 -5.30 14.41 0.77
C ASN A 127 -3.80 14.73 0.81
N GLU A 128 -3.27 14.95 2.01
CA GLU A 128 -1.88 15.34 2.22
C GLU A 128 -1.04 14.13 2.63
N HIS A 129 0.16 14.00 2.06
CA HIS A 129 1.07 12.90 2.35
C HIS A 129 2.32 13.39 3.08
N PHE A 130 2.59 12.81 4.24
CA PHE A 130 3.79 13.05 5.03
C PHE A 130 4.68 11.80 5.06
N ALA A 131 5.79 11.86 4.33
CA ALA A 131 6.73 10.75 4.20
C ALA A 131 7.74 10.71 5.35
N TRP A 132 8.06 9.50 5.82
CA TRP A 132 9.10 9.24 6.84
C TRP A 132 10.13 8.19 6.40
N ARG A 133 10.25 7.93 5.10
CA ARG A 133 11.27 7.02 4.54
C ARG A 133 12.69 7.49 4.93
N PHE A 134 13.63 6.55 4.99
CA PHE A 134 15.04 6.94 5.20
C PHE A 134 15.53 7.84 4.06
N GLY A 135 16.25 8.90 4.42
CA GLY A 135 16.66 9.98 3.51
C GLY A 135 15.67 11.15 3.43
N VAL A 136 14.46 11.01 3.96
CA VAL A 136 13.46 12.09 3.98
C VAL A 136 13.34 12.68 5.38
N ASN A 137 13.35 14.01 5.49
CA ASN A 137 13.16 14.72 6.75
C ASN A 137 11.69 15.08 6.96
N TYR A 138 11.01 14.32 7.81
CA TYR A 138 9.60 14.56 8.15
C TYR A 138 9.34 15.99 8.66
N ASN A 139 10.23 16.53 9.50
CA ASN A 139 10.06 17.87 10.08
C ASN A 139 10.11 18.96 9.00
N GLN A 140 10.88 18.75 7.93
CA GLN A 140 10.92 19.68 6.82
C GLN A 140 9.59 19.68 6.05
N ILE A 141 9.05 18.50 5.72
CA ILE A 141 7.74 18.37 5.05
C ILE A 141 6.63 18.98 5.91
N TYR A 142 6.68 18.76 7.23
CA TYR A 142 5.74 19.35 8.16
C TYR A 142 5.84 20.89 8.17
N ASN A 143 7.05 21.45 8.21
CA ASN A 143 7.27 22.90 8.14
C ASN A 143 6.80 23.50 6.80
N GLU A 144 7.05 22.83 5.68
CA GLU A 144 6.51 23.23 4.37
C GLU A 144 4.97 23.21 4.36
N GLY A 145 4.34 22.25 5.05
CA GLY A 145 2.89 22.20 5.25
C GLY A 145 2.36 23.35 6.12
N LEU A 146 3.12 23.75 7.14
CA LEU A 146 2.80 24.93 7.97
C LEU A 146 2.91 26.23 7.16
N GLU A 147 3.99 26.40 6.37
CA GLU A 147 4.20 27.56 5.51
C GLU A 147 3.13 27.69 4.43
N LYS A 148 2.67 26.56 3.87
CA LYS A 148 1.54 26.50 2.93
C LYS A 148 0.20 26.84 3.56
N GLY A 149 0.09 26.80 4.89
CA GLY A 149 -1.16 27.09 5.62
C GLY A 149 -2.21 25.98 5.47
N LEU A 150 -1.80 24.71 5.57
CA LEU A 150 -2.74 23.57 5.54
C LEU A 150 -3.81 23.69 6.64
N PRO A 151 -5.02 23.10 6.44
CA PRO A 151 -6.07 23.09 7.44
C PRO A 151 -5.61 22.57 8.81
N SER A 152 -6.11 23.17 9.90
CA SER A 152 -5.69 22.82 11.25
C SER A 152 -5.85 21.34 11.64
N PRO A 153 -6.88 20.59 11.19
CA PRO A 153 -7.00 19.17 11.53
C PRO A 153 -5.87 18.32 10.93
N ILE A 154 -5.41 18.68 9.71
CA ILE A 154 -4.33 17.97 9.04
C ILE A 154 -3.01 18.21 9.78
N LEU A 155 -2.73 19.47 10.10
CA LEU A 155 -1.52 19.85 10.86
C LEU A 155 -1.51 19.20 12.26
N TYR A 156 -2.64 19.18 12.95
CA TYR A 156 -2.77 18.53 14.26
C TYR A 156 -2.41 17.04 14.20
N VAL A 157 -2.91 16.31 13.20
CA VAL A 157 -2.56 14.89 13.01
C VAL A 157 -1.10 14.74 12.64
N ALA A 158 -0.60 15.53 11.70
CA ALA A 158 0.79 15.48 11.27
C ALA A 158 1.77 15.76 12.41
N GLU A 159 1.42 16.66 13.34
CA GLU A 159 2.21 16.97 14.54
C GLU A 159 2.33 15.76 15.47
N LYS A 160 1.29 14.93 15.60
CA LYS A 160 1.34 13.70 16.42
C LYS A 160 2.36 12.68 15.92
N PHE A 161 2.65 12.69 14.62
CA PHE A 161 3.68 11.87 14.00
C PHE A 161 5.03 12.59 13.88
N SER A 162 5.20 13.78 14.46
CA SER A 162 6.49 14.46 14.46
C SER A 162 7.50 13.80 15.42
N GLN A 163 8.79 14.01 15.15
CA GLN A 163 9.89 13.50 15.98
C GLN A 163 9.87 14.05 17.41
N GLN A 164 9.38 15.28 17.59
CA GLN A 164 9.34 15.98 18.88
C GLN A 164 8.05 15.70 19.67
N SER A 165 7.12 14.94 19.09
CA SER A 165 5.85 14.65 19.73
C SER A 165 6.04 13.83 21.02
N PRO A 166 5.32 14.16 22.12
CA PRO A 166 5.34 13.36 23.36
C PRO A 166 4.84 11.92 23.16
N CYS A 167 4.10 11.70 22.07
CA CYS A 167 3.50 10.42 21.72
C CYS A 167 4.54 9.36 21.30
N GLY A 168 5.73 9.76 20.83
CA GLY A 168 6.81 8.82 20.49
C GLY A 168 6.52 7.84 19.34
N VAL A 169 5.37 7.98 18.65
CA VAL A 169 4.90 7.03 17.63
C VAL A 169 5.75 7.06 16.35
N TYR A 170 6.36 8.21 16.04
CA TYR A 170 7.17 8.40 14.83
C TYR A 170 8.28 7.35 14.68
N SER A 171 9.08 7.15 15.74
CA SER A 171 10.22 6.23 15.68
C SER A 171 9.75 4.79 15.46
N GLN A 172 8.66 4.40 16.11
CA GLN A 172 8.09 3.05 16.01
C GLN A 172 7.56 2.78 14.60
N TYR A 173 6.74 3.67 14.03
CA TYR A 173 6.22 3.53 12.67
C TYR A 173 7.32 3.57 11.62
N ARG A 174 8.33 4.43 11.81
CA ARG A 174 9.45 4.53 10.86
C ARG A 174 10.29 3.25 10.83
N ILE A 175 10.64 2.70 11.99
CA ILE A 175 11.49 1.50 12.08
C ILE A 175 10.72 0.26 11.62
N SER A 176 9.51 0.06 12.13
CA SER A 176 8.64 -1.07 11.74
C SER A 176 8.32 -1.07 10.26
N GLY A 177 7.93 0.08 9.70
CA GLY A 177 7.62 0.26 8.29
C GLY A 177 8.84 0.02 7.41
N HIS A 178 10.04 0.43 7.86
CA HIS A 178 11.27 0.16 7.13
C HIS A 178 11.61 -1.34 7.07
N TYR A 179 11.55 -2.05 8.20
CA TYR A 179 11.82 -3.50 8.22
C TYR A 179 10.74 -4.29 7.46
N ALA A 180 9.47 -3.90 7.56
CA ALA A 180 8.39 -4.47 6.77
C ALA A 180 8.65 -4.26 5.26
N SER A 181 9.01 -3.05 4.84
CA SER A 181 9.40 -2.75 3.46
C SER A 181 10.61 -3.59 3.00
N ALA A 182 11.67 -3.67 3.81
CA ALA A 182 12.86 -4.46 3.48
C ALA A 182 12.53 -5.94 3.28
N THR A 183 11.69 -6.51 4.16
CA THR A 183 11.31 -7.92 4.08
C THR A 183 10.35 -8.23 2.93
N LEU A 184 9.50 -7.28 2.53
CA LEU A 184 8.71 -7.38 1.30
C LEU A 184 9.58 -7.37 0.04
N TRP A 185 10.63 -6.55 -0.01
CA TRP A 185 11.60 -6.60 -1.12
C TRP A 185 12.35 -7.94 -1.17
N VAL A 186 12.73 -8.49 -0.02
CA VAL A 186 13.33 -9.83 0.04
C VAL A 186 12.33 -10.90 -0.43
N ALA A 187 11.06 -10.80 -0.03
CA ALA A 187 10.00 -11.68 -0.51
C ALA A 187 9.82 -11.58 -2.03
N PHE A 188 9.87 -10.37 -2.60
CA PHE A 188 9.79 -10.16 -4.05
C PHE A 188 10.96 -10.85 -4.78
N CYS A 189 12.19 -10.72 -4.28
CA CYS A 189 13.35 -11.41 -4.82
C CYS A 189 13.20 -12.94 -4.73
N ALA A 190 12.72 -13.45 -3.59
CA ALA A 190 12.47 -14.89 -3.40
C ALA A 190 11.40 -15.42 -4.37
N TRP A 191 10.35 -14.64 -4.63
CA TRP A 191 9.32 -14.94 -5.62
C TRP A 191 9.89 -14.98 -7.05
N LEU A 192 10.77 -14.04 -7.43
CA LEU A 192 11.45 -14.07 -8.73
C LEU A 192 12.30 -15.33 -8.90
N ILE A 193 13.11 -15.69 -7.88
CA ILE A 193 13.92 -16.91 -7.89
C ILE A 193 13.03 -18.15 -7.98
N SER A 194 11.90 -18.17 -7.25
CA SER A 194 10.93 -19.27 -7.31
C SER A 194 10.39 -19.46 -8.72
N ASN A 195 9.99 -18.39 -9.42
CA ASN A 195 9.51 -18.46 -10.81
C ASN A 195 10.59 -18.95 -11.79
N MET A 196 11.85 -18.53 -11.59
CA MET A 196 12.97 -19.00 -12.39
C MET A 196 13.20 -20.51 -12.19
N LEU A 197 13.24 -20.98 -10.94
CA LEU A 197 13.40 -22.40 -10.61
C LEU A 197 12.25 -23.26 -11.15
N PHE A 198 11.04 -22.72 -11.14
CA PHE A 198 9.86 -23.34 -11.70
C PHE A 198 9.87 -23.53 -13.21
N SER A 199 10.72 -22.78 -13.92
CA SER A 199 10.96 -22.93 -15.36
C SER A 199 12.02 -24.00 -15.65
N MET A 200 12.83 -24.36 -14.65
CA MET A 200 13.78 -25.46 -14.69
C MET A 200 13.14 -26.76 -14.17
N PRO A 201 13.72 -27.94 -14.44
CA PRO A 201 13.22 -29.22 -13.91
C PRO A 201 13.37 -29.37 -12.39
N VAL A 202 13.79 -28.32 -11.69
CA VAL A 202 14.15 -28.30 -10.27
C VAL A 202 12.97 -27.80 -9.43
N LEU A 203 11.85 -28.52 -9.51
CA LEU A 203 10.55 -28.10 -8.94
C LEU A 203 10.52 -28.06 -7.40
N VAL A 204 11.29 -28.91 -6.72
CA VAL A 204 11.34 -29.00 -5.25
C VAL A 204 11.87 -27.70 -4.63
N TYR A 205 12.96 -27.16 -5.19
CA TYR A 205 13.55 -25.91 -4.72
C TYR A 205 12.66 -24.71 -5.05
N GLY A 206 11.91 -24.75 -6.15
CA GLY A 206 10.86 -23.75 -6.44
C GLY A 206 9.81 -23.68 -5.33
N GLY A 207 9.35 -24.84 -4.85
CA GLY A 207 8.43 -24.97 -3.71
C GLY A 207 9.00 -24.41 -2.40
N TYR A 208 10.26 -24.74 -2.07
CA TYR A 208 10.94 -24.15 -0.90
C TYR A 208 11.07 -22.63 -1.01
N MET A 209 11.36 -22.08 -2.19
CA MET A 209 11.43 -20.63 -2.37
C MET A 209 10.07 -19.92 -2.25
N ILE A 210 8.95 -20.57 -2.63
CA ILE A 210 7.61 -20.06 -2.31
C ILE A 210 7.41 -19.99 -0.79
N LEU A 211 7.78 -21.05 -0.06
CA LEU A 211 7.65 -21.07 1.40
C LEU A 211 8.46 -19.95 2.06
N VAL A 212 9.69 -19.72 1.58
CA VAL A 212 10.54 -18.61 2.01
C VAL A 212 9.88 -17.26 1.71
N THR A 213 9.29 -17.09 0.52
CA THR A 213 8.52 -15.89 0.16
C THR A 213 7.39 -15.64 1.15
N GLY A 214 6.58 -16.66 1.44
CA GLY A 214 5.50 -16.58 2.43
C GLY A 214 6.00 -16.24 3.84
N ALA A 215 7.15 -16.79 4.25
CA ALA A 215 7.76 -16.52 5.55
C ALA A 215 8.20 -15.06 5.69
N PHE A 216 8.83 -14.48 4.66
CA PHE A 216 9.19 -13.06 4.67
C PHE A 216 7.97 -12.13 4.65
N MET A 217 6.89 -12.51 3.95
CA MET A 217 5.62 -11.77 4.03
C MET A 217 5.03 -11.78 5.45
N ILE A 218 5.03 -12.93 6.14
CA ILE A 218 4.61 -13.00 7.56
C ILE A 218 5.53 -12.17 8.46
N PHE A 219 6.83 -12.20 8.23
CA PHE A 219 7.77 -11.37 9.00
C PHE A 219 7.48 -9.88 8.82
N SER A 220 7.09 -9.45 7.62
CA SER A 220 6.67 -8.07 7.37
C SER A 220 5.43 -7.68 8.19
N LEU A 221 4.44 -8.58 8.28
CA LEU A 221 3.23 -8.40 9.10
C LEU A 221 3.57 -8.32 10.59
N LEU A 222 4.44 -9.21 11.07
CA LEU A 222 4.89 -9.22 12.46
C LEU A 222 5.61 -7.91 12.78
N SER A 223 6.55 -7.48 11.93
CA SER A 223 7.28 -6.22 12.07
C SER A 223 6.35 -5.01 12.10
N PHE A 224 5.26 -4.99 11.32
CA PHE A 224 4.29 -3.91 11.36
C PHE A 224 3.42 -3.97 12.63
N SER A 225 3.01 -5.17 13.06
CA SER A 225 2.15 -5.35 14.24
C SER A 225 2.80 -4.95 15.55
N THR A 226 4.14 -4.92 15.64
CA THR A 226 4.84 -4.50 16.86
C THR A 226 4.54 -3.05 17.26
N VAL A 227 4.12 -2.20 16.31
CA VAL A 227 3.78 -0.80 16.57
C VAL A 227 2.67 -0.67 17.60
N ARG A 228 1.67 -1.57 17.55
CA ARG A 228 0.49 -1.53 18.42
C ARG A 228 0.77 -1.96 19.86
N ASN A 229 1.96 -2.51 20.13
CA ASN A 229 2.39 -2.87 21.48
C ASN A 229 2.84 -1.64 22.31
N SER A 230 3.01 -0.48 21.66
CA SER A 230 3.29 0.78 22.35
C SER A 230 1.99 1.54 22.63
N PRO A 231 1.88 2.27 23.77
CA PRO A 231 0.70 3.05 24.08
C PRO A 231 0.52 4.16 23.04
N MET A 232 -0.44 3.97 22.14
CA MET A 232 -0.77 4.95 21.13
C MET A 232 -1.41 6.18 21.78
N CYS A 233 -0.95 7.34 21.37
CA CYS A 233 -1.54 8.63 21.74
C CYS A 233 -2.98 8.69 21.23
N ALA A 234 -3.93 9.00 22.11
CA ALA A 234 -5.30 9.23 21.69
C ALA A 234 -5.38 10.52 20.83
N ILE A 235 -5.73 10.36 19.55
CA ILE A 235 -6.01 11.48 18.66
C ILE A 235 -7.48 11.87 18.87
N GLN A 236 -7.72 13.06 19.41
CA GLN A 236 -9.06 13.53 19.73
C GLN A 236 -9.41 14.78 18.93
N PHE A 237 -10.59 14.76 18.33
CA PHE A 237 -11.21 15.89 17.65
C PHE A 237 -12.46 16.30 18.43
N GLY A 238 -12.27 17.16 19.42
CA GLY A 238 -13.33 17.51 20.37
C GLY A 238 -13.84 16.27 21.10
N PRO A 239 -15.12 15.88 20.97
CA PRO A 239 -15.67 14.69 21.63
C PRO A 239 -15.34 13.37 20.91
N ALA A 240 -14.89 13.41 19.66
CA ALA A 240 -14.67 12.22 18.85
C ALA A 240 -13.21 11.78 18.93
N SER A 241 -12.96 10.47 19.06
CA SER A 241 -11.61 9.90 19.05
C SER A 241 -11.36 9.14 17.76
N LEU A 242 -10.20 9.36 17.14
CA LEU A 242 -9.77 8.62 15.95
C LEU A 242 -9.09 7.34 16.41
N GLN A 243 -9.70 6.20 16.12
CA GLN A 243 -9.12 4.89 16.34
C GLN A 243 -8.68 4.28 15.01
N THR A 244 -7.47 3.71 15.01
CA THR A 244 -6.88 3.07 13.84
C THR A 244 -7.09 1.55 13.89
N VAL A 245 -7.42 0.99 12.74
CA VAL A 245 -7.69 -0.43 12.52
C VAL A 245 -6.81 -0.92 11.36
N TYR A 246 -6.42 -2.20 11.37
CA TYR A 246 -5.68 -2.79 10.25
C TYR A 246 -6.46 -2.64 8.94
N GLY A 247 -5.79 -2.04 7.95
CA GLY A 247 -6.34 -1.75 6.64
C GLY A 247 -6.31 -2.96 5.70
N ALA A 248 -6.78 -2.75 4.47
CA ALA A 248 -6.91 -3.81 3.47
C ALA A 248 -5.57 -4.45 3.10
N SER A 249 -4.48 -3.67 3.06
CA SER A 249 -3.15 -4.15 2.66
C SER A 249 -2.58 -5.18 3.64
N PHE A 250 -2.86 -5.00 4.93
CA PHE A 250 -2.47 -5.94 5.98
C PHE A 250 -3.17 -7.30 5.79
N TRP A 251 -4.50 -7.29 5.62
CA TRP A 251 -5.29 -8.51 5.40
C TRP A 251 -4.95 -9.19 4.07
N LEU A 252 -4.71 -8.41 3.02
CA LEU A 252 -4.32 -8.92 1.71
C LEU A 252 -2.96 -9.63 1.77
N THR A 253 -2.00 -9.06 2.49
CA THR A 253 -0.68 -9.67 2.70
C THR A 253 -0.80 -10.97 3.50
N LEU A 254 -1.65 -11.00 4.54
CA LEU A 254 -1.90 -12.20 5.34
C LEU A 254 -2.56 -13.33 4.54
N ALA A 255 -3.55 -12.99 3.72
CA ALA A 255 -4.21 -13.94 2.84
C ALA A 255 -3.22 -14.51 1.80
N THR A 256 -2.41 -13.64 1.19
CA THR A 256 -1.42 -14.03 0.17
C THR A 256 -0.29 -14.86 0.77
N SER A 257 0.21 -14.52 1.96
CA SER A 257 1.23 -15.32 2.63
C SER A 257 0.69 -16.71 2.98
N SER A 258 -0.55 -16.79 3.48
CA SER A 258 -1.21 -18.07 3.78
C SER A 258 -1.36 -18.93 2.52
N TRP A 259 -1.72 -18.30 1.39
CA TRP A 259 -1.81 -18.96 0.09
C TRP A 259 -0.45 -19.47 -0.40
N CYS A 260 0.63 -18.68 -0.25
CA CYS A 260 1.99 -19.11 -0.54
C CYS A 260 2.39 -20.34 0.29
N PHE A 261 2.08 -20.38 1.59
CA PHE A 261 2.35 -21.54 2.43
C PHE A 261 1.59 -22.79 1.97
N PHE A 262 0.32 -22.62 1.60
CA PHE A 262 -0.50 -23.71 1.10
C PHE A 262 0.06 -24.30 -0.20
N ILE A 263 0.33 -23.46 -1.22
CA ILE A 263 0.92 -23.90 -2.48
C ILE A 263 2.31 -24.51 -2.27
N GLY A 264 3.16 -23.85 -1.48
CA GLY A 264 4.51 -24.34 -1.20
C GLY A 264 4.51 -25.74 -0.59
N ARG A 265 3.65 -26.00 0.39
CA ARG A 265 3.53 -27.34 1.00
C ARG A 265 3.00 -28.37 0.01
N LEU A 266 1.95 -28.05 -0.73
CA LEU A 266 1.40 -28.98 -1.74
C LEU A 266 2.45 -29.38 -2.77
N THR A 267 3.20 -28.41 -3.31
CA THR A 267 4.24 -28.72 -4.30
C THR A 267 5.34 -29.62 -3.75
N VAL A 268 5.75 -29.43 -2.49
CA VAL A 268 6.77 -30.29 -1.86
C VAL A 268 6.24 -31.70 -1.64
N ILE A 269 4.99 -31.86 -1.19
CA ILE A 269 4.36 -33.16 -0.94
C ILE A 269 4.16 -33.91 -2.25
N ASP A 270 3.52 -33.30 -3.25
CA ASP A 270 3.23 -33.92 -4.55
C ASP A 270 4.51 -34.44 -5.24
N ILE A 271 5.61 -33.69 -5.14
CA ILE A 271 6.87 -34.11 -5.74
C ILE A 271 7.52 -35.22 -4.92
N SER A 272 7.44 -35.16 -3.58
CA SER A 272 7.98 -36.21 -2.72
C SER A 272 7.30 -37.56 -2.95
N GLU A 273 5.98 -37.58 -3.13
CA GLU A 273 5.22 -38.79 -3.42
C GLU A 273 5.54 -39.32 -4.83
N ASN A 274 5.69 -38.44 -5.83
CA ASN A 274 6.06 -38.86 -7.19
C ASN A 274 7.50 -39.39 -7.31
N VAL A 275 8.41 -38.96 -6.43
CA VAL A 275 9.80 -39.45 -6.38
C VAL A 275 9.89 -40.77 -5.61
N PHE A 276 9.17 -40.93 -4.49
CA PHE A 276 9.16 -42.17 -3.71
C PHE A 276 8.26 -43.26 -4.32
N GLY A 277 7.16 -42.91 -4.96
CA GLY A 277 6.24 -43.86 -5.61
C GLY A 277 6.75 -44.47 -6.90
N ARG A 278 7.93 -44.05 -7.40
CA ARG A 278 8.57 -44.62 -8.59
C ARG A 278 9.60 -45.73 -8.26
N ASN A 279 9.79 -46.03 -6.97
CA ASN A 279 10.74 -47.03 -6.46
C ASN A 279 10.07 -48.30 -5.89
N TYR A 280 8.80 -48.55 -6.22
CA TYR A 280 8.11 -49.82 -5.92
C TYR A 280 7.45 -50.39 -7.17
#